data_AF-A0A7C5RKG1-F1
#
_entry.id   AF-A0A7C5RKG1-F1
#
_cell.length_a   1.000
_cell.length_b   1.000
_cell.length_c   1.000
_cell.angle_alpha   90.00
_cell.angle_beta   90.00
_cell.angle_gamma   90.00
#
_symmetry.space_group_name_H-M   'P 1'
#
loop_
_entity.id
_entity.type
_entity.pdbx_description
1 polymer ?
#
loop_
_entity_poly.entity_id
_entity_poly.type
_entity_poly.pdbx_seq_one_letter_code
_entity_poly.pdbx_strand_id
1 'polypeptide(L)'
;MASGNNNGDQEILRLRDELLSLASQLSARYACRKLTEKTVVNLLMEHVCERCIVEKLRLGVRDEDKVDRAWRNLHGYAVELLIERLKNKLLEAGFHVSIASEAENPTGYYDVLLKVDRTGIQILNGSKSICLEAKTGFNISFLQLEKYLWNGSTIILVRFATSDVWTFRLSEWATFLKTVLNDRIEKARRIIAGRVVPVQGQDCKECPLESCKFRKSRAVKEDKLGKNNGFTEALEGFKRNADAAIEAALSAVLVELNRAATQMRETDKDRCHLNAPQLGALDVSPGQSL
;
A
#
# COMPACT_ATOMS: atom_id res chain seq x y z
N MET A 1 -1.80 -28.84 5.94
CA MET A 1 -0.62 -28.27 5.27
C MET A 1 -0.88 -26.79 5.02
N ALA A 2 -0.58 -25.91 5.99
CA ALA A 2 -0.89 -24.47 5.92
C ALA A 2 0.24 -23.60 6.50
N SER A 3 1.50 -24.04 6.38
CA SER A 3 2.67 -23.34 6.93
C SER A 3 3.53 -22.62 5.88
N GLY A 4 3.13 -22.63 4.59
CA GLY A 4 3.97 -22.13 3.50
C GLY A 4 3.88 -20.62 3.20
N ASN A 5 2.80 -19.93 3.58
CA ASN A 5 2.57 -18.53 3.15
C ASN A 5 3.20 -17.48 4.07
N ASN A 6 3.45 -17.79 5.34
CA ASN A 6 3.92 -16.80 6.31
C ASN A 6 5.37 -16.34 6.05
N ASN A 7 6.20 -17.22 5.48
CA ASN A 7 7.60 -16.90 5.17
C ASN A 7 7.72 -15.91 3.99
N GLY A 8 6.75 -15.94 3.06
CA GLY A 8 6.73 -15.05 1.90
C GLY A 8 6.47 -13.60 2.25
N ASP A 9 5.49 -13.37 3.12
CA ASP A 9 5.09 -12.03 3.56
C ASP A 9 6.16 -11.41 4.47
N GLN A 10 6.72 -12.20 5.40
CA GLN A 10 7.82 -11.74 6.27
C GLN A 10 9.06 -11.32 5.49
N GLU A 11 9.41 -12.06 4.42
CA GLU A 11 10.54 -11.71 3.57
C GLU A 11 10.33 -10.36 2.87
N ILE A 12 9.10 -10.08 2.40
CA ILE A 12 8.78 -8.80 1.74
C ILE A 12 8.91 -7.64 2.73
N LEU A 13 8.43 -7.80 3.96
CA LEU A 13 8.59 -6.81 5.02
C LEU A 13 10.08 -6.54 5.30
N ARG A 14 10.90 -7.60 5.38
CA ARG A 14 12.35 -7.47 5.57
C ARG A 14 13.02 -6.70 4.41
N LEU A 15 12.68 -7.04 3.16
CA LEU A 15 13.23 -6.35 1.98
C LEU A 15 12.79 -4.88 1.92
N ARG A 16 11.54 -4.59 2.30
CA ARG A 16 11.04 -3.21 2.43
C ARG A 16 11.88 -2.44 3.45
N ASP A 17 12.11 -3.01 4.63
CA ASP A 17 12.87 -2.35 5.71
C ASP A 17 14.32 -2.12 5.31
N GLU A 18 14.91 -3.06 4.58
CA GLU A 18 16.23 -2.88 3.97
C GLU A 18 16.25 -1.73 2.96
N LEU A 19 15.26 -1.67 2.06
CA LEU A 19 15.16 -0.58 1.09
C LEU A 19 15.00 0.78 1.77
N LEU A 20 14.22 0.86 2.86
CA LEU A 20 14.07 2.08 3.67
C LEU A 20 15.40 2.49 4.32
N SER A 21 16.16 1.54 4.86
CA SER A 21 17.50 1.80 5.40
C SER A 21 18.45 2.36 4.34
N LEU A 22 18.46 1.77 3.14
CA LEU A 22 19.25 2.25 2.00
C LEU A 22 18.79 3.63 1.53
N ALA A 23 17.49 3.89 1.54
CA ALA A 23 16.92 5.20 1.22
C ALA A 23 17.39 6.28 2.22
N SER A 24 17.45 5.94 3.50
CA SER A 24 18.04 6.79 4.55
C SER A 24 19.52 7.09 4.28
N GLN A 25 20.31 6.08 3.91
CA GLN A 25 21.73 6.26 3.54
C GLN A 25 21.91 7.15 2.30
N LEU A 26 21.09 6.96 1.27
CA LEU A 26 21.09 7.79 0.06
C LEU A 26 20.77 9.25 0.38
N SER A 27 19.76 9.49 1.22
CA SER A 27 19.39 10.83 1.70
C SER A 27 20.59 11.48 2.39
N ALA A 28 21.22 10.79 3.33
CA ALA A 28 22.39 11.29 4.06
C ALA A 28 23.60 11.58 3.16
N ARG A 29 23.79 10.79 2.10
CA ARG A 29 24.95 10.90 1.21
C ARG A 29 24.81 11.97 0.13
N TYR A 30 23.64 12.09 -0.47
CA TYR A 30 23.46 12.89 -1.70
C TYR A 30 22.56 14.10 -1.53
N ALA A 31 21.67 14.11 -0.53
CA ALA A 31 20.68 15.17 -0.45
C ALA A 31 21.24 16.43 0.20
N CYS A 32 21.05 17.58 -0.47
CA CYS A 32 21.44 18.89 0.06
C CYS A 32 20.58 19.29 1.29
N ARG A 33 19.40 18.68 1.43
CA ARG A 33 18.52 18.77 2.59
C ARG A 33 18.06 17.37 2.95
N LYS A 34 17.82 17.09 4.24
CA LYS A 34 17.33 15.78 4.69
C LYS A 34 16.00 15.45 3.99
N LEU A 35 16.04 14.54 3.03
CA LEU A 35 14.84 13.99 2.40
C LEU A 35 14.31 12.83 3.25
N THR A 36 12.99 12.67 3.26
CA THR A 36 12.38 11.50 3.90
C THR A 36 12.70 10.23 3.10
N GLU A 37 12.72 9.09 3.79
CA GLU A 37 12.88 7.78 3.15
C GLU A 37 11.82 7.55 2.06
N LYS A 38 10.57 7.97 2.33
CA LYS A 38 9.46 7.91 1.36
C LYS A 38 9.78 8.68 0.08
N THR A 39 10.36 9.87 0.18
CA THR A 39 10.75 10.69 -0.97
C THR A 39 11.85 10.00 -1.78
N VAL A 40 12.86 9.43 -1.11
CA VAL A 40 13.96 8.74 -1.79
C VAL A 40 13.47 7.45 -2.46
N VAL A 41 12.61 6.68 -1.80
CA VAL A 41 11.97 5.50 -2.38
C VAL A 41 11.16 5.87 -3.62
N ASN A 42 10.40 6.96 -3.61
CA ASN A 42 9.69 7.43 -4.81
C ASN A 42 10.66 7.67 -5.97
N LEU A 43 11.79 8.34 -5.74
CA LEU A 43 12.80 8.55 -6.78
C LEU A 43 13.36 7.23 -7.33
N LEU A 44 13.62 6.24 -6.46
CA LEU A 44 14.09 4.90 -6.87
C LEU A 44 13.06 4.15 -7.72
N MET A 45 11.78 4.41 -7.51
CA MET A 45 10.67 3.79 -8.23
C MET A 45 10.34 4.48 -9.55
N GLU A 46 10.29 5.82 -9.54
CA GLU A 46 9.86 6.64 -10.68
C GLU A 46 10.91 6.72 -11.78
N HIS A 47 12.19 6.63 -11.42
CA HIS A 47 13.29 6.80 -12.36
C HIS A 47 14.06 5.51 -12.59
N VAL A 48 14.36 5.25 -13.86
CA VAL A 48 15.21 4.13 -14.28
C VAL A 48 16.67 4.57 -14.31
N CYS A 49 16.93 5.81 -14.75
CA CYS A 49 18.28 6.36 -14.85
C CYS A 49 18.84 6.77 -13.48
N GLU A 50 19.83 6.03 -12.99
CA GLU A 50 20.44 6.24 -11.68
C GLU A 50 21.16 7.59 -11.55
N ARG A 51 21.71 8.09 -12.67
CA ARG A 51 22.32 9.43 -12.71
C ARG A 51 21.28 10.54 -12.55
N CYS A 52 20.06 10.35 -13.07
CA CYS A 52 18.95 11.29 -12.88
C CYS A 52 18.52 11.31 -11.41
N ILE A 53 18.46 10.14 -10.76
CA ILE A 53 18.13 10.01 -9.34
C ILE A 53 19.13 10.80 -8.48
N VAL A 54 20.43 10.61 -8.68
CA VAL A 54 21.47 11.33 -7.93
C VAL A 54 21.31 12.84 -8.07
N GLU A 55 21.05 13.32 -9.28
CA GLU A 55 20.89 14.76 -9.51
C GLU A 55 19.63 15.31 -8.83
N LYS A 56 18.51 14.58 -8.88
CA LYS A 56 17.28 14.94 -8.16
C LYS A 56 17.44 14.90 -6.64
N LEU A 57 18.21 13.95 -6.12
CA LEU A 57 18.54 13.91 -4.68
C LEU A 57 19.30 15.18 -4.26
N ARG A 58 20.30 15.60 -5.05
CA ARG A 58 21.11 16.79 -4.77
C ARG A 58 20.29 18.08 -4.79
N LEU A 59 19.47 18.25 -5.82
CA LEU A 59 18.67 19.47 -6.01
C LEU A 59 17.43 19.52 -5.10
N GLY A 60 17.03 18.37 -4.55
CA GLY A 60 15.76 18.20 -3.87
C GLY A 60 14.60 17.99 -4.84
N VAL A 61 13.53 17.38 -4.34
CA VAL A 61 12.29 17.18 -5.10
C VAL A 61 11.40 18.41 -4.88
N ARG A 62 11.03 19.10 -5.97
CA ARG A 62 10.00 20.14 -5.93
C ARG A 62 8.65 19.46 -6.12
N ASP A 63 7.76 19.61 -5.16
CA ASP A 63 6.39 19.15 -5.29
C ASP A 63 5.65 20.17 -6.17
N GLU A 64 5.37 19.80 -7.41
CA GLU A 64 4.47 20.58 -8.26
C GLU A 64 3.04 20.13 -7.92
N ASP A 65 2.45 20.76 -6.92
CA ASP A 65 1.06 20.51 -6.49
C ASP A 65 0.09 20.97 -7.59
N LYS A 66 -0.11 20.11 -8.59
CA LYS A 66 -0.90 20.36 -9.79
C LYS A 66 -2.30 19.76 -9.74
N VAL A 67 -2.77 19.36 -8.55
CA VAL A 67 -4.11 18.79 -8.41
C VAL A 67 -5.14 19.90 -8.20
N ASP A 68 -6.00 20.06 -9.19
CA ASP A 68 -7.14 21.00 -9.16
C ASP A 68 -7.95 20.84 -7.86
N ARG A 69 -8.42 21.97 -7.33
CA ARG A 69 -9.28 22.03 -6.14
C ARG A 69 -10.58 21.25 -6.36
N ALA A 70 -11.15 21.26 -7.57
CA ALA A 70 -12.38 20.54 -7.90
C ALA A 70 -12.20 19.02 -7.80
N TRP A 71 -11.10 18.49 -8.34
CA TRP A 71 -10.74 17.08 -8.23
C TRP A 71 -10.54 16.64 -6.78
N ARG A 72 -9.88 17.48 -5.97
CA ARG A 72 -9.69 17.22 -4.53
C ARG A 72 -11.00 17.18 -3.77
N ASN A 73 -11.91 18.13 -4.04
CA ASN A 73 -13.20 18.17 -3.38
C ASN A 73 -14.07 16.94 -3.74
N LEU A 74 -14.12 16.55 -5.01
CA LEU A 74 -14.85 15.35 -5.44
C LEU A 74 -14.29 14.09 -4.78
N HIS A 75 -12.96 13.96 -4.70
CA HIS A 75 -12.31 12.85 -4.01
C HIS A 75 -12.64 12.83 -2.51
N GLY A 76 -12.58 13.98 -1.83
CA GLY A 76 -12.94 14.09 -0.42
C GLY A 76 -14.38 13.66 -0.17
N TYR A 77 -15.33 14.16 -0.97
CA TYR A 77 -16.74 13.78 -0.87
C TYR A 77 -16.97 12.28 -1.10
N ALA A 78 -16.28 11.67 -2.07
CA ALA A 78 -16.34 10.23 -2.32
C ALA A 78 -15.88 9.41 -1.10
N VAL A 79 -14.81 9.83 -0.45
CA VAL A 79 -14.26 9.20 0.74
C VAL A 79 -15.22 9.32 1.93
N GLU A 80 -15.79 10.51 2.16
CA GLU A 80 -16.78 10.73 3.21
C GLU A 80 -18.01 9.83 3.05
N LEU A 81 -18.56 9.74 1.82
CA LEU A 81 -19.67 8.85 1.53
C LEU A 81 -19.34 7.37 1.80
N LEU A 82 -18.14 6.94 1.38
CA LEU A 82 -17.69 5.57 1.61
C LEU A 82 -17.54 5.27 3.11
N ILE A 83 -16.98 6.19 3.89
CA ILE A 83 -16.85 6.07 5.35
C ILE A 83 -18.24 5.94 5.98
N GLU A 84 -19.18 6.80 5.64
CA GLU A 84 -20.53 6.76 6.23
C GLU A 84 -21.25 5.44 5.96
N ARG A 85 -21.13 4.93 4.73
CA ARG A 85 -21.71 3.62 4.36
C ARG A 85 -20.98 2.45 5.03
N LEU A 86 -19.65 2.50 5.14
CA LEU A 86 -18.85 1.50 5.85
C LEU A 86 -19.26 1.38 7.32
N LYS A 87 -19.40 2.50 8.03
CA LYS A 87 -19.85 2.48 9.45
C LYS A 87 -21.15 1.72 9.59
N ASN A 88 -22.16 2.11 8.82
CA ASN A 88 -23.50 1.55 8.94
C ASN A 88 -23.51 0.06 8.63
N LYS A 89 -22.85 -0.36 7.55
CA LYS A 89 -22.80 -1.78 7.16
C LYS A 89 -21.98 -2.66 8.08
N LEU A 90 -20.87 -2.15 8.62
CA LEU A 90 -20.08 -2.90 9.59
C LEU A 90 -20.83 -3.03 10.93
N LEU A 91 -21.54 -1.99 11.36
CA LEU A 91 -22.42 -2.05 12.54
C LEU A 91 -23.59 -3.03 12.33
N GLU A 92 -24.26 -2.98 11.17
CA GLU A 92 -25.31 -3.95 10.78
C GLU A 92 -24.79 -5.40 10.79
N ALA A 93 -23.52 -5.60 10.40
CA ALA A 93 -22.86 -6.90 10.43
C ALA A 93 -22.33 -7.30 11.83
N GLY A 94 -22.54 -6.48 12.86
CA GLY A 94 -22.20 -6.77 14.25
C GLY A 94 -20.78 -6.42 14.69
N PHE A 95 -20.02 -5.65 13.89
CA PHE A 95 -18.70 -5.16 14.30
C PHE A 95 -18.80 -3.89 15.14
N HIS A 96 -18.01 -3.78 16.21
CA HIS A 96 -17.80 -2.51 16.91
C HIS A 96 -16.75 -1.68 16.16
N VAL A 97 -17.19 -0.56 15.58
CA VAL A 97 -16.36 0.28 14.69
C VAL A 97 -16.00 1.60 15.36
N SER A 98 -14.74 2.01 15.20
CA SER A 98 -14.28 3.37 15.50
C SER A 98 -13.65 4.01 14.26
N ILE A 99 -13.79 5.33 14.12
CA ILE A 99 -13.12 6.11 13.07
C ILE A 99 -12.10 7.03 13.72
N ALA A 100 -10.89 7.03 13.18
CA ALA A 100 -9.82 7.94 13.56
C ALA A 100 -9.25 8.62 12.31
N SER A 101 -9.02 9.94 12.36
CA SER A 101 -8.23 10.63 11.35
C SER A 101 -6.73 10.44 11.61
N GLU A 102 -6.30 10.51 12.87
CA GLU A 102 -4.92 10.24 13.31
C GLU A 102 -5.00 9.85 14.80
N ALA A 103 -4.94 8.56 15.15
CA ALA A 103 -5.03 8.16 16.56
C ALA A 103 -3.99 7.09 16.95
N GLU A 104 -3.20 7.43 17.98
CA GLU A 104 -2.80 6.51 19.04
C GLU A 104 -3.96 6.40 20.04
N ASN A 105 -4.29 5.21 20.52
CA ASN A 105 -5.36 5.05 21.50
C ASN A 105 -4.89 4.28 22.76
N PRO A 106 -4.95 4.89 23.95
CA PRO A 106 -4.61 4.25 25.22
C PRO A 106 -5.80 3.61 25.96
N THR A 107 -7.07 3.71 25.50
CA THR A 107 -8.23 3.47 26.40
C THR A 107 -9.38 2.58 25.88
N GLY A 108 -9.16 1.67 24.94
CA GLY A 108 -10.18 0.65 24.63
C GLY A 108 -9.86 -0.26 23.44
N TYR A 109 -10.49 -1.44 23.40
CA TYR A 109 -10.42 -2.40 22.30
C TYR A 109 -11.67 -2.27 21.41
N TYR A 110 -11.48 -1.96 20.12
CA TYR A 110 -12.52 -2.00 19.09
C TYR A 110 -12.28 -3.21 18.18
N ASP A 111 -13.34 -3.80 17.61
CA ASP A 111 -13.22 -4.90 16.63
C ASP A 111 -12.61 -4.38 15.31
N VAL A 112 -13.04 -3.18 14.90
CA VAL A 112 -12.58 -2.54 13.66
C VAL A 112 -12.24 -1.07 13.91
N LEU A 113 -11.02 -0.68 13.55
CA LEU A 113 -10.58 0.71 13.53
C LEU A 113 -10.42 1.18 12.08
N LEU A 114 -11.22 2.16 11.67
CA LEU A 114 -11.10 2.86 10.41
C LEU A 114 -10.17 4.07 10.59
N LYS A 115 -8.93 3.99 10.11
CA LYS A 115 -8.01 5.14 10.05
C LYS A 115 -8.12 5.83 8.71
N VAL A 116 -8.41 7.13 8.70
CA VAL A 116 -8.56 7.93 7.49
C VAL A 116 -7.40 8.90 7.39
N ASP A 117 -6.49 8.67 6.46
CA ASP A 117 -5.34 9.53 6.23
C ASP A 117 -5.29 10.00 4.76
N ARG A 118 -4.23 10.72 4.39
CA ARG A 118 -4.04 11.19 3.00
C ARG A 118 -3.93 10.05 1.97
N THR A 119 -3.71 8.82 2.42
CA THR A 119 -3.51 7.63 1.59
C THR A 119 -4.76 6.76 1.48
N GLY A 120 -5.87 7.11 2.15
CA GLY A 120 -7.15 6.41 2.03
C GLY A 120 -7.75 6.02 3.37
N ILE A 121 -8.56 4.95 3.38
CA ILE A 121 -9.18 4.40 4.58
C ILE A 121 -8.49 3.08 4.93
N GLN A 122 -7.81 3.00 6.07
CA GLN A 122 -7.26 1.75 6.59
C GLN A 122 -8.24 1.13 7.58
N ILE A 123 -8.62 -0.11 7.37
CA ILE A 123 -9.43 -0.93 8.27
C ILE A 123 -8.49 -1.86 9.02
N LEU A 124 -8.41 -1.70 10.33
CA LEU A 124 -7.59 -2.52 11.21
C LEU A 124 -8.50 -3.42 12.05
N ASN A 125 -8.30 -4.73 12.00
CA ASN A 125 -9.00 -5.73 12.82
C ASN A 125 -7.96 -6.72 13.36
N GLY A 126 -7.57 -6.57 14.63
CA GLY A 126 -6.47 -7.32 15.22
C GLY A 126 -5.16 -7.13 14.43
N SER A 127 -4.58 -8.23 13.94
CA SER A 127 -3.36 -8.21 13.11
C SER A 127 -3.63 -7.94 11.62
N LYS A 128 -4.90 -7.88 11.19
CA LYS A 128 -5.25 -7.68 9.78
C LYS A 128 -5.40 -6.19 9.49
N SER A 129 -4.75 -5.75 8.41
CA SER A 129 -4.89 -4.41 7.84
C SER A 129 -5.45 -4.51 6.42
N ILE A 130 -6.51 -3.76 6.13
CA ILE A 130 -7.08 -3.58 4.79
C ILE A 130 -7.00 -2.09 4.44
N CYS A 131 -6.46 -1.74 3.29
CA CYS A 131 -6.37 -0.36 2.81
C CYS A 131 -7.37 -0.17 1.67
N LEU A 132 -8.33 0.75 1.83
CA LEU A 132 -9.22 1.17 0.76
C LEU A 132 -8.63 2.42 0.09
N GLU A 133 -8.29 2.27 -1.18
CA GLU A 133 -7.83 3.37 -2.03
C GLU A 133 -9.00 3.82 -2.92
N ALA A 134 -9.50 5.04 -2.70
CA ALA A 134 -10.57 5.61 -3.52
C ALA A 134 -9.99 6.35 -4.74
N LYS A 135 -10.52 6.12 -5.94
CA LYS A 135 -10.19 6.88 -7.15
C LYS A 135 -11.46 7.43 -7.79
N THR A 136 -11.53 8.76 -7.86
CA THR A 136 -12.61 9.49 -8.57
C THR A 136 -12.22 9.81 -10.01
N GLY A 137 -10.93 9.90 -10.32
CA GLY A 137 -10.42 9.98 -11.70
C GLY A 137 -10.08 8.62 -12.29
N PHE A 138 -9.67 8.62 -13.57
CA PHE A 138 -9.35 7.40 -14.30
C PHE A 138 -7.92 6.89 -14.08
N ASN A 139 -7.01 7.74 -13.60
CA ASN A 139 -5.59 7.41 -13.44
C ASN A 139 -5.34 6.56 -12.20
N ILE A 140 -4.56 5.50 -12.37
CA ILE A 140 -4.12 4.59 -11.31
C ILE A 140 -2.60 4.51 -11.40
N SER A 141 -1.91 4.76 -10.28
CA SER A 141 -0.47 4.59 -10.19
C SER A 141 -0.15 3.18 -9.70
N PHE A 142 0.37 2.33 -10.59
CA PHE A 142 0.85 1.00 -10.20
C PHE A 142 1.98 1.06 -9.17
N LEU A 143 2.82 2.10 -9.21
CA LEU A 143 3.86 2.33 -8.20
C LEU A 143 3.26 2.57 -6.81
N GLN A 144 2.11 3.24 -6.73
CA GLN A 144 1.40 3.46 -5.46
C GLN A 144 0.86 2.13 -4.91
N LEU A 145 0.22 1.32 -5.76
CA LEU A 145 -0.30 0.00 -5.38
C LEU A 145 0.83 -0.94 -4.92
N GLU A 146 1.94 -0.96 -5.65
CA GLU A 146 3.14 -1.74 -5.31
C GLU A 146 3.65 -1.40 -3.90
N LYS A 147 3.82 -0.10 -3.60
CA LYS A 147 4.27 0.35 -2.27
C LYS A 147 3.35 -0.03 -1.14
N TYR A 148 2.05 0.03 -1.37
CA TYR A 148 1.06 -0.28 -0.35
C TYR A 148 1.06 -1.79 -0.04
N LEU A 149 1.25 -2.64 -1.06
CA LEU A 149 1.35 -4.08 -0.86
C LEU A 149 2.56 -4.46 -0.02
N TRP A 150 3.67 -3.73 -0.12
CA TRP A 150 4.85 -3.96 0.73
C TRP A 150 4.56 -3.86 2.23
N ASN A 151 3.44 -3.25 2.64
CA ASN A 151 3.10 -3.09 4.05
C ASN A 151 2.30 -4.27 4.63
N GLY A 152 2.03 -5.31 3.84
CA GLY A 152 1.26 -6.48 4.32
C GLY A 152 -0.25 -6.26 4.40
N SER A 153 -0.74 -5.07 4.03
CA SER A 153 -2.17 -4.78 3.94
C SER A 153 -2.79 -5.43 2.71
N THR A 154 -4.03 -5.93 2.83
CA THR A 154 -4.87 -6.16 1.65
C THR A 154 -5.28 -4.79 1.09
N ILE A 155 -5.15 -4.54 -0.20
CA ILE A 155 -5.64 -3.29 -0.81
C ILE A 155 -6.97 -3.56 -1.50
N ILE A 156 -7.97 -2.72 -1.26
CA ILE A 156 -9.21 -2.66 -2.01
C ILE A 156 -9.23 -1.33 -2.77
N LEU A 157 -9.00 -1.37 -4.07
CA LEU A 157 -9.08 -0.20 -4.94
C LEU A 157 -10.54 0.01 -5.36
N VAL A 158 -11.09 1.20 -5.09
CA VAL A 158 -12.47 1.57 -5.41
C VAL A 158 -12.46 2.66 -6.48
N ARG A 159 -12.95 2.34 -7.68
CA ARG A 159 -13.05 3.30 -8.80
C ARG A 159 -14.47 3.83 -8.92
N PHE A 160 -14.72 5.01 -8.35
CA PHE A 160 -16.05 5.60 -8.35
C PHE A 160 -16.55 5.98 -9.75
N ALA A 161 -15.65 6.31 -10.69
CA ALA A 161 -16.05 6.66 -12.04
C ALA A 161 -16.61 5.48 -12.84
N THR A 162 -16.24 4.23 -12.49
CA THR A 162 -16.59 3.02 -13.26
C THR A 162 -17.25 1.91 -12.44
N SER A 163 -17.39 2.08 -11.12
CA SER A 163 -17.80 1.06 -10.15
C SER A 163 -16.87 -0.15 -10.00
N ASP A 164 -15.70 -0.14 -10.67
CA ASP A 164 -14.75 -1.24 -10.52
C ASP A 164 -14.18 -1.27 -9.09
N VAL A 165 -14.20 -2.45 -8.49
CA VAL A 165 -13.54 -2.72 -7.21
C VAL A 165 -12.58 -3.89 -7.39
N TRP A 166 -11.31 -3.67 -7.03
CA TRP A 166 -10.27 -4.70 -7.12
C TRP A 166 -9.64 -4.92 -5.76
N THR A 167 -9.48 -6.20 -5.40
CA THR A 167 -8.78 -6.60 -4.18
C THR A 167 -7.41 -7.13 -4.54
N PHE A 168 -6.36 -6.58 -3.95
CA PHE A 168 -4.98 -7.00 -4.12
C PHE A 168 -4.46 -7.51 -2.78
N ARG A 169 -4.01 -8.76 -2.74
CA ARG A 169 -3.43 -9.36 -1.53
C ARG A 169 -1.93 -9.55 -1.70
N LEU A 170 -1.16 -9.30 -0.64
CA LEU A 170 0.29 -9.51 -0.65
C LEU A 170 0.66 -10.91 -1.15
N SER A 171 -0.03 -11.94 -0.65
CA SER A 171 0.20 -13.34 -1.02
C SER A 171 0.05 -13.63 -2.52
N GLU A 172 -0.82 -12.90 -3.23
CA GLU A 172 -1.05 -13.09 -4.67
C GLU A 172 0.06 -12.47 -5.51
N TRP A 173 0.75 -11.46 -4.96
CA TRP A 173 1.79 -10.69 -5.64
C TRP A 173 3.19 -10.98 -5.10
N ALA A 174 3.32 -11.87 -4.13
CA ALA A 174 4.53 -12.03 -3.33
C ALA A 174 5.79 -12.26 -4.17
N THR A 175 5.73 -13.18 -5.13
CA THR A 175 6.87 -13.48 -6.02
C THR A 175 7.30 -12.27 -6.83
N PHE A 176 6.33 -11.56 -7.43
CA PHE A 176 6.60 -10.35 -8.20
C PHE A 176 7.20 -9.25 -7.31
N LEU A 177 6.60 -9.01 -6.14
CA LEU A 177 7.01 -7.97 -5.20
C LEU A 177 8.42 -8.19 -4.66
N LYS A 178 8.80 -9.43 -4.37
CA LYS A 178 10.18 -9.77 -3.98
C LYS A 178 11.17 -9.43 -5.07
N THR A 179 10.88 -9.78 -6.32
CA THR A 179 11.76 -9.49 -7.46
C THR A 179 11.95 -7.98 -7.62
N VAL A 180 10.86 -7.22 -7.68
CA VAL A 180 10.96 -5.77 -7.88
C VAL A 180 11.62 -5.07 -6.69
N LEU A 181 11.38 -5.50 -5.45
CA LEU A 181 12.09 -4.97 -4.27
C LEU A 181 13.58 -5.22 -4.36
N ASN A 182 14.01 -6.43 -4.71
CA ASN A 182 15.42 -6.75 -4.90
C ASN A 182 16.05 -5.88 -6.00
N ASP A 183 15.36 -5.67 -7.13
CA ASP A 183 15.85 -4.77 -8.18
C ASP A 183 16.04 -3.33 -7.67
N ARG A 184 15.14 -2.84 -6.80
CA ARG A 184 15.25 -1.51 -6.18
C ARG A 184 16.36 -1.44 -5.15
N ILE A 185 16.56 -2.49 -4.35
CA ILE A 185 17.68 -2.62 -3.40
C ILE A 185 19.00 -2.59 -4.14
N GLU A 186 19.15 -3.39 -5.21
CA GLU A 186 20.36 -3.41 -6.02
C GLU A 186 20.62 -2.06 -6.70
N LYS A 187 19.57 -1.39 -7.19
CA LYS A 187 19.66 -0.01 -7.69
C LYS A 187 20.19 0.94 -6.62
N ALA A 188 19.63 0.90 -5.40
CA ALA A 188 20.07 1.75 -4.29
C ALA A 188 21.54 1.47 -3.90
N ARG A 189 21.92 0.20 -3.78
CA ARG A 189 23.30 -0.23 -3.48
C ARG A 189 24.29 0.25 -4.54
N ARG A 190 23.95 0.16 -5.83
CA ARG A 190 24.80 0.70 -6.93
C ARG A 190 25.00 2.20 -6.80
N ILE A 191 23.93 2.95 -6.56
CA ILE A 191 24.00 4.40 -6.36
C ILE A 191 24.89 4.74 -5.16
N ILE A 192 24.68 4.10 -4.01
CA ILE A 192 25.51 4.30 -2.81
C ILE A 192 26.98 3.99 -3.11
N ALA A 193 27.28 2.93 -3.85
CA ALA A 193 28.64 2.58 -4.24
C ALA A 193 29.26 3.52 -5.30
N GLY A 194 28.51 4.52 -5.79
CA GLY A 194 28.96 5.40 -6.87
C GLY A 194 29.02 4.73 -8.24
N ARG A 195 28.47 3.53 -8.39
CA ARG A 195 28.45 2.72 -9.62
C ARG A 195 27.18 2.96 -10.43
N VAL A 196 26.86 4.23 -10.67
CA VAL A 196 25.60 4.64 -11.30
C VAL A 196 25.52 4.23 -12.77
N VAL A 197 24.38 3.67 -13.17
CA VAL A 197 24.08 3.28 -14.55
C VAL A 197 23.19 4.33 -15.22
N PRO A 198 23.68 5.10 -16.22
CA PRO A 198 22.84 6.02 -16.97
C PRO A 198 21.97 5.26 -17.97
N VAL A 199 20.71 5.68 -18.10
CA VAL A 199 19.76 5.12 -19.06
C VAL A 199 19.15 6.24 -19.89
N GLN A 200 19.22 6.11 -21.21
CA GLN A 200 18.54 7.02 -22.15
C GLN A 200 17.06 6.62 -22.24
N GLY A 201 16.14 7.53 -21.92
CA GLY A 201 14.72 7.20 -21.87
C GLY A 201 13.81 8.37 -21.51
N GLN A 202 12.64 8.07 -20.93
CA GLN A 202 11.65 9.08 -20.53
C GLN A 202 12.22 10.08 -19.53
N ASP A 203 13.08 9.62 -18.60
CA ASP A 203 13.77 10.46 -17.64
C ASP A 203 14.51 11.64 -18.29
N CYS A 204 15.00 11.48 -19.53
CA CYS A 204 15.77 12.51 -20.23
C CYS A 204 14.96 13.77 -20.57
N LYS A 205 13.62 13.71 -20.54
CA LYS A 205 12.73 14.86 -20.80
C LYS A 205 12.65 15.81 -19.61
N GLU A 206 12.84 15.29 -18.41
CA GLU A 206 12.68 16.00 -17.14
C GLU A 206 13.93 15.90 -16.26
N CYS A 207 15.03 15.39 -16.84
CA CYS A 207 16.30 15.25 -16.15
C CYS A 207 16.88 16.64 -15.87
N PRO A 208 17.17 16.97 -14.60
CA PRO A 208 17.73 18.26 -14.25
C PRO A 208 19.21 18.41 -14.62
N LEU A 209 19.89 17.31 -14.97
CA LEU A 209 21.31 17.33 -15.30
C LEU A 209 21.56 17.96 -16.69
N GLU A 210 21.92 19.24 -16.69
CA GLU A 210 22.10 20.02 -17.93
C GLU A 210 23.25 19.53 -18.80
N SER A 211 24.32 19.03 -18.19
CA SER A 211 25.49 18.49 -18.88
C SER A 211 25.28 17.08 -19.45
N CYS A 212 24.09 16.49 -19.31
CA CYS A 212 23.81 15.16 -19.84
C CYS A 212 23.58 15.18 -21.35
N LYS A 213 24.41 14.44 -22.11
CA LYS A 213 24.30 14.32 -23.57
C LYS A 213 22.96 13.80 -24.11
N PHE A 214 22.15 13.17 -23.25
CA PHE A 214 20.86 12.61 -23.62
C PHE A 214 19.69 13.54 -23.27
N ARG A 215 19.93 14.67 -22.58
CA ARG A 215 18.88 15.61 -22.20
C ARG A 215 18.20 16.13 -23.45
N LYS A 216 16.87 16.01 -23.50
CA LYS A 216 16.07 16.62 -24.56
C LYS A 216 15.59 17.97 -24.04
N SER A 217 15.76 19.04 -24.83
CA SER A 217 15.18 20.34 -24.50
C SER A 217 13.67 20.17 -24.35
N ARG A 218 13.12 20.66 -23.23
CA ARG A 218 11.69 20.62 -22.97
C ARG A 218 11.02 21.46 -24.06
N ALA A 219 10.34 20.82 -25.02
CA ALA A 219 9.40 21.55 -25.85
C ALA A 219 8.38 22.16 -24.89
N VAL A 220 8.26 23.49 -24.90
CA VAL A 220 7.20 24.19 -24.18
C VAL A 220 5.91 23.60 -24.71
N LYS A 221 5.25 22.74 -23.92
CA LYS A 221 3.89 22.38 -24.22
C LYS A 221 3.12 23.68 -24.07
N GLU A 222 2.66 24.23 -25.18
CA GLU A 222 1.58 25.20 -25.14
C GLU A 222 0.51 24.61 -24.24
N ASP A 223 0.20 25.35 -23.18
CA ASP A 223 -0.82 25.02 -22.23
C ASP A 223 -2.14 25.02 -23.01
N LYS A 224 -2.55 23.85 -23.49
CA LYS A 224 -3.89 23.67 -24.05
C LYS A 224 -4.86 23.72 -22.87
N LEU A 225 -5.05 24.94 -22.35
CA LEU A 225 -6.24 25.39 -21.66
C LEU A 225 -7.43 24.98 -22.53
N GLY A 226 -8.05 23.87 -22.19
CA GLY A 226 -9.21 23.37 -22.91
C GLY A 226 -9.19 21.88 -23.15
N LYS A 227 -9.23 21.08 -22.08
CA LYS A 227 -10.01 19.84 -22.05
C LYS A 227 -10.54 19.55 -20.63
N ASN A 228 -11.57 20.29 -20.19
CA ASN A 228 -12.35 19.96 -18.99
C ASN A 228 -13.16 18.64 -19.11
N ASN A 229 -13.04 17.95 -20.25
CA ASN A 229 -13.70 16.69 -20.59
C ASN A 229 -13.53 15.65 -19.48
N GLY A 230 -12.31 15.51 -18.96
CA GLY A 230 -11.99 14.45 -18.00
C GLY A 230 -12.65 14.65 -16.63
N PHE A 231 -12.87 15.89 -16.18
CA PHE A 231 -13.55 16.14 -14.91
C PHE A 231 -15.05 15.94 -15.05
N THR A 232 -15.66 16.46 -16.12
CA THR A 232 -17.09 16.25 -16.37
C THR A 232 -17.43 14.77 -16.53
N GLU A 233 -16.64 14.02 -17.31
CA GLU A 233 -16.80 12.57 -17.47
C GLU A 233 -16.66 11.83 -16.13
N ALA A 234 -15.70 12.22 -15.30
CA ALA A 234 -15.52 11.62 -13.98
C ALA A 234 -16.65 11.98 -13.01
N LEU A 235 -17.19 13.20 -13.06
CA LEU A 235 -18.32 13.62 -12.24
C LEU A 235 -19.61 12.88 -12.64
N GLU A 236 -19.88 12.75 -13.93
CA GLU A 236 -21.02 11.98 -14.45
C GLU A 236 -20.86 10.48 -14.18
N GLY A 237 -19.63 9.96 -14.31
CA GLY A 237 -19.29 8.60 -13.88
C GLY A 237 -19.58 8.39 -12.39
N PHE A 238 -19.07 9.29 -11.54
CA PHE A 238 -19.30 9.28 -10.10
C PHE A 238 -20.79 9.28 -9.75
N LYS A 239 -21.57 10.21 -10.33
CA LYS A 239 -23.01 10.33 -10.09
C LYS A 239 -23.76 9.03 -10.41
N ARG A 240 -23.39 8.34 -11.49
CA ARG A 240 -24.04 7.09 -11.92
C ARG A 240 -23.62 5.88 -11.10
N ASN A 241 -22.36 5.86 -10.66
CA ASN A 241 -21.70 4.63 -10.23
C ASN A 241 -21.33 4.60 -8.74
N ALA A 242 -21.44 5.71 -8.01
CA ALA A 242 -20.97 5.81 -6.64
C ALA A 242 -21.60 4.77 -5.71
N ASP A 243 -22.92 4.61 -5.72
CA ASP A 243 -23.60 3.65 -4.85
C ASP A 243 -23.16 2.21 -5.16
N ALA A 244 -23.11 1.84 -6.44
CA ALA A 244 -22.65 0.51 -6.86
C ALA A 244 -21.18 0.25 -6.48
N ALA A 245 -20.30 1.26 -6.63
CA ALA A 245 -18.91 1.18 -6.23
C ALA A 245 -18.77 0.96 -4.71
N ILE A 246 -19.58 1.69 -3.93
CA ILE A 246 -19.58 1.57 -2.47
C ILE A 246 -20.05 0.19 -2.04
N GLU A 247 -21.18 -0.31 -2.56
CA GLU A 247 -21.69 -1.64 -2.24
C GLU A 247 -20.70 -2.76 -2.61
N ALA A 248 -20.04 -2.64 -3.77
CA ALA A 248 -18.98 -3.56 -4.16
C ALA A 248 -17.77 -3.51 -3.21
N ALA A 249 -17.37 -2.30 -2.76
CA ALA A 249 -16.28 -2.12 -1.81
C ALA A 249 -16.62 -2.72 -0.44
N LEU A 250 -17.85 -2.52 0.04
CA LEU A 250 -18.38 -3.08 1.28
C LEU A 250 -18.35 -4.60 1.26
N SER A 251 -18.83 -5.19 0.16
CA SER A 251 -18.79 -6.63 -0.05
C SER A 251 -17.35 -7.18 0.01
N ALA A 252 -16.41 -6.51 -0.67
CA ALA A 252 -14.99 -6.89 -0.64
C ALA A 252 -14.38 -6.80 0.76
N VAL A 253 -14.72 -5.74 1.52
CA VAL A 253 -14.27 -5.58 2.91
C VAL A 253 -14.80 -6.71 3.80
N LEU A 254 -16.09 -7.02 3.72
CA LEU A 254 -16.69 -8.08 4.53
C LEU A 254 -16.09 -9.46 4.22
N VAL A 255 -15.80 -9.74 2.95
CA VAL A 255 -15.09 -10.97 2.55
C VAL A 255 -13.72 -11.06 3.22
N GLU A 256 -12.94 -9.97 3.22
CA GLU A 256 -11.62 -9.95 3.84
C GLU A 256 -11.67 -10.06 5.38
N LEU A 257 -12.64 -9.41 6.02
CA LEU A 257 -12.84 -9.51 7.46
C LEU A 257 -13.25 -10.94 7.87
N ASN A 258 -14.17 -11.56 7.14
CA ASN A 258 -14.61 -12.94 7.41
C ASN A 258 -13.48 -13.96 7.18
N ARG A 259 -12.66 -13.74 6.14
CA ARG A 259 -11.48 -14.56 5.87
C ARG A 259 -10.49 -14.48 7.05
N ALA A 260 -10.24 -13.28 7.56
CA ALA A 260 -9.36 -13.09 8.72
C ALA A 260 -9.90 -13.79 9.98
N ALA A 261 -11.20 -13.65 10.26
CA ALA A 261 -11.85 -14.31 11.39
C ALA A 261 -11.76 -15.85 11.32
N THR A 262 -11.84 -16.43 10.11
CA THR A 262 -11.71 -17.87 9.91
C THR A 262 -10.27 -18.34 10.19
N GLN A 263 -9.27 -17.62 9.69
CA GLN A 263 -7.86 -17.94 9.89
C GLN A 263 -7.45 -17.89 11.36
N MET A 264 -7.95 -16.92 12.13
CA MET A 264 -7.68 -16.82 13.57
C MET A 264 -8.22 -18.04 14.35
N ARG A 265 -9.44 -18.49 14.02
CA ARG A 265 -10.06 -19.66 14.67
C ARG A 265 -9.31 -20.97 14.38
N GLU A 266 -8.74 -21.11 13.19
CA GLU A 266 -7.93 -22.28 12.82
C GLU A 266 -6.59 -22.30 13.58
N THR A 267 -5.91 -21.15 13.69
CA THR A 267 -4.65 -21.05 14.43
C THR A 267 -4.82 -21.29 15.93
N ASP A 268 -5.95 -20.89 16.52
CA ASP A 268 -6.22 -21.15 17.94
C ASP A 268 -6.53 -22.63 18.22
N LYS A 269 -7.18 -23.33 17.28
CA LYS A 269 -7.41 -24.79 17.39
C LYS A 269 -6.09 -25.57 17.35
N ASP A 270 -5.20 -25.24 16.41
CA ASP A 270 -3.89 -25.90 16.30
C ASP A 270 -3.03 -25.69 17.55
N ARG A 271 -3.15 -24.51 18.18
CA ARG A 271 -2.43 -24.16 19.42
C ARG A 271 -2.98 -24.87 20.66
N CYS A 272 -4.29 -25.14 20.71
CA CYS A 272 -4.91 -25.95 21.77
C CYS A 272 -4.55 -27.45 21.64
N HIS A 273 -4.35 -27.97 20.43
CA HIS A 273 -3.97 -29.37 20.22
C HIS A 273 -2.50 -29.68 20.54
N LEU A 274 -1.60 -28.68 20.48
CA LEU A 274 -0.19 -28.83 20.84
C LEU A 274 0.09 -28.80 22.36
N ASN A 275 -0.89 -28.38 23.16
CA ASN A 275 -0.76 -28.28 24.63
C ASN A 275 -1.64 -29.28 25.40
N ALA A 276 -2.18 -30.31 24.74
CA ALA A 276 -2.85 -31.39 25.45
C ALA A 276 -1.80 -32.18 26.26
N PRO A 277 -1.91 -32.27 27.60
CA PRO A 277 -1.00 -33.08 28.38
C PRO A 277 -1.18 -34.54 27.96
N GLN A 278 -0.09 -35.21 27.60
CA GLN A 278 -0.07 -36.66 27.46
C GLN A 278 -0.42 -37.25 28.84
N LEU A 279 -1.69 -37.60 29.03
CA LEU A 279 -2.12 -38.45 30.12
C LEU A 279 -1.44 -39.81 29.91
N GLY A 280 -0.31 -39.98 30.60
CA GLY A 280 0.45 -41.21 30.63
C GLY A 280 -0.45 -42.37 31.02
N ALA A 281 -0.40 -43.43 30.21
CA ALA A 281 -1.01 -44.70 30.53
C ALA A 281 -0.49 -45.18 31.89
N LEU A 282 -1.40 -45.33 32.85
CA LEU A 282 -1.14 -46.03 34.10
C LEU A 282 -0.92 -47.50 33.75
N ASP A 283 0.33 -47.91 33.83
CA ASP A 283 0.78 -49.29 33.68
C ASP A 283 0.32 -50.09 34.91
N VAL A 284 -0.76 -50.87 34.77
CA VAL A 284 -1.24 -51.77 35.82
C VAL A 284 -0.50 -53.09 35.65
N SER A 285 0.57 -53.28 36.40
CA SER A 285 1.27 -54.57 36.51
C SER A 285 0.46 -55.54 37.39
N PRO A 286 0.15 -56.76 36.93
CA PRO A 286 -0.49 -57.76 37.77
C PRO A 286 0.55 -58.62 38.51
N GLY A 287 0.42 -58.66 39.84
CA GLY A 287 0.55 -59.86 40.67
C GLY A 287 1.91 -60.59 40.73
N GLN A 288 2.58 -60.48 41.88
CA GLN A 288 3.35 -61.59 42.43
C GLN A 288 2.95 -61.81 43.90
N SER A 289 2.44 -62.99 44.18
CA SER A 289 2.32 -63.55 45.53
C SER A 289 2.85 -64.99 45.49
N LEU A 290 3.92 -65.19 46.27
CA LEU A 290 4.55 -66.43 46.77
C LEU A 290 5.06 -67.45 45.74
#